data_AF-A0A6V7JH94-F1
#
_entry.id   AF-A0A6V7JH94-F1
#
_cell.length_a   1.000
_cell.length_b   1.000
_cell.length_c   1.000
_cell.angle_alpha   90.00
_cell.angle_beta   90.00
_cell.angle_gamma   90.00
#
_symmetry.space_group_name_H-M   'P 1'
#
loop_
_entity.id
_entity.type
_entity.pdbx_description
1 polymer ?
#
loop_
_entity_poly.entity_id
_entity_poly.type
_entity_poly.pdbx_seq_one_letter_code
_entity_poly.pdbx_strand_id
1 'polypeptide(L)'
;QMFLMNRFFDGAFLTFGIDVLRFLESDQEDRVDPMIFVFPRMTKCTFYKYGVSGDVEKHDAVCILPLNVVNEKIYVFLWFWFLFLGILSLMTVLYR
;
A
#
# COMPACT_ATOMS: atom_id res chain seq x y z
N GLN A 1 1.62 6.27 -18.34
CA GLN A 1 2.16 6.31 -16.96
C GLN A 1 1.56 5.23 -16.07
N MET A 2 0.25 4.97 -16.14
CA MET A 2 -0.45 3.90 -15.40
C MET A 2 0.19 2.50 -15.54
N PHE A 3 0.67 2.12 -16.73
CA PHE A 3 1.28 0.81 -17.00
C PHE A 3 2.60 0.58 -16.22
N LEU A 4 3.43 1.61 -16.06
CA LEU A 4 4.68 1.50 -15.30
C LEU A 4 4.41 1.28 -13.81
N MET A 5 3.40 1.97 -13.26
CA MET A 5 3.00 1.73 -11.86
C MET A 5 2.39 0.35 -11.70
N ASN A 6 1.58 -0.10 -12.66
CA ASN A 6 1.06 -1.45 -12.64
C ASN A 6 2.17 -2.52 -12.66
N ARG A 7 3.25 -2.30 -13.42
CA ARG A 7 4.40 -3.21 -13.45
C ARG A 7 5.21 -3.19 -12.15
N PHE A 8 5.29 -2.04 -11.48
CA PHE A 8 5.97 -1.87 -10.20
C PHE A 8 5.22 -2.55 -9.04
N PHE A 9 3.88 -2.48 -9.07
CA PHE A 9 2.98 -3.10 -8.09
C PHE A 9 2.54 -4.51 -8.44
N ASP A 10 3.29 -5.19 -9.31
CA ASP A 10 3.02 -6.57 -9.72
C ASP A 10 1.56 -6.82 -10.20
N GLY A 11 0.99 -5.84 -10.91
CA GLY A 11 -0.38 -5.91 -11.43
C GLY A 11 -1.48 -5.39 -10.50
N ALA A 12 -1.15 -5.04 -9.24
CA ALA A 12 -2.14 -4.60 -8.26
C ALA A 12 -2.61 -3.15 -8.45
N PHE A 13 -1.89 -2.31 -9.20
CA PHE A 13 -2.20 -0.88 -9.31
C PHE A 13 -3.49 -0.59 -10.10
N LEU A 14 -3.86 -1.45 -11.06
CA LEU A 14 -5.09 -1.28 -11.82
C LEU A 14 -6.34 -1.68 -11.01
N THR A 15 -6.25 -2.76 -10.24
CA THR A 15 -7.35 -3.21 -9.36
C THR A 15 -7.48 -2.35 -8.12
N PHE A 16 -6.38 -1.73 -7.70
CA PHE A 16 -6.26 -0.87 -6.53
C PHE A 16 -7.44 0.08 -6.29
N GLY A 17 -7.80 0.94 -7.26
CA GLY A 17 -8.88 1.91 -7.00
C GLY A 17 -10.28 1.29 -6.92
N ILE A 18 -10.50 0.15 -7.58
CA ILE A 18 -11.75 -0.62 -7.43
C ILE A 18 -11.81 -1.24 -6.04
N ASP A 19 -10.69 -1.79 -5.56
CA ASP A 19 -10.58 -2.39 -4.23
C ASP A 19 -10.73 -1.34 -3.11
N VAL A 20 -10.21 -0.12 -3.32
CA VAL A 20 -10.43 1.02 -2.41
C VAL A 20 -11.90 1.47 -2.40
N LEU A 21 -12.58 1.51 -3.55
CA LEU A 21 -14.01 1.82 -3.59
C LEU A 21 -14.84 0.77 -2.85
N ARG A 22 -14.57 -0.52 -3.07
CA ARG A 22 -15.21 -1.63 -2.35
C ARG A 22 -14.95 -1.59 -0.85
N PHE A 23 -13.74 -1.21 -0.46
CA PHE A 23 -13.37 -1.03 0.94
C PHE A 23 -14.19 0.10 1.61
N LEU A 24 -14.42 1.22 0.92
CA LEU A 24 -15.24 2.32 1.44
C LEU A 24 -16.71 1.90 1.66
N GLU A 25 -17.21 0.97 0.85
CA GLU A 25 -18.59 0.46 0.92
C GLU A 25 -18.77 -0.68 1.95
N SER A 26 -17.72 -1.45 2.27
CA SER A 26 -17.77 -2.58 3.21
C SER A 26 -18.02 -2.16 4.67
N ASP A 27 -18.60 -3.04 5.52
CA ASP A 27 -18.90 -2.74 6.93
C ASP A 27 -17.65 -2.70 7.82
N GLN A 28 -17.66 -1.98 8.96
CA GLN A 28 -16.46 -1.54 9.69
C GLN A 28 -15.69 -2.64 10.45
N GLU A 29 -16.31 -3.79 10.74
CA GLU A 29 -15.72 -4.86 11.57
C GLU A 29 -14.78 -5.82 10.82
N ASP A 30 -14.95 -6.02 9.50
CA ASP A 30 -14.15 -6.97 8.69
C ASP A 30 -13.22 -6.29 7.67
N ARG A 31 -12.92 -5.00 7.87
CA ARG A 31 -12.15 -4.21 6.90
C ARG A 31 -10.66 -4.54 6.95
N VAL A 32 -10.20 -5.37 6.02
CA VAL A 32 -8.76 -5.52 5.73
C VAL A 32 -8.39 -4.52 4.64
N ASP A 33 -7.59 -3.50 5.00
CA ASP A 33 -7.02 -2.56 4.03
C ASP A 33 -6.23 -3.36 2.96
N PRO A 34 -6.59 -3.28 1.66
CA PRO A 34 -5.86 -3.97 0.60
C PRO A 34 -4.37 -3.56 0.55
N MET A 35 -4.06 -2.37 1.07
CA MET A 35 -2.71 -1.83 1.15
C MET A 35 -1.81 -2.53 2.16
N ILE A 36 -2.34 -3.29 3.12
CA ILE A 36 -1.51 -4.03 4.10
C ILE A 36 -0.66 -5.10 3.41
N PHE A 37 -1.16 -5.71 2.32
CA PHE A 37 -0.43 -6.73 1.57
C PHE A 37 0.71 -6.18 0.72
N VAL A 38 0.60 -4.92 0.28
CA VAL A 38 1.60 -4.24 -0.56
C VAL A 38 2.57 -3.40 0.29
N PHE A 39 2.05 -2.75 1.33
CA PHE A 39 2.77 -1.80 2.19
C PHE A 39 2.50 -2.08 3.67
N PRO A 40 3.19 -3.06 4.29
CA PRO A 40 3.01 -3.35 5.71
C PRO A 40 3.49 -2.16 6.55
N ARG A 41 2.60 -1.63 7.39
CA ARG A 41 2.90 -0.53 8.33
C ARG A 41 3.59 -1.03 9.60
N MET A 42 3.40 -2.30 9.95
CA MET A 42 3.92 -2.94 11.15
C MET A 42 4.49 -4.32 10.82
N THR A 43 5.63 -4.67 11.41
CA THR A 43 6.31 -5.95 11.21
C THR A 43 6.83 -6.50 12.54
N LYS A 44 6.98 -7.84 12.62
CA LYS A 44 7.62 -8.50 13.77
C LYS A 44 9.13 -8.46 13.59
N CYS A 45 9.82 -7.78 14.50
CA CYS A 45 11.27 -7.75 14.57
C CYS A 45 11.78 -8.73 15.63
N THR A 46 12.78 -9.53 15.28
CA THR A 46 13.48 -10.44 16.20
C THR A 46 14.82 -9.82 16.59
N PHE A 47 14.99 -9.51 17.88
CA PHE A 47 16.25 -9.03 18.43
C PHE A 47 16.98 -10.17 19.11
N TYR A 48 18.25 -10.37 18.75
CA TYR A 48 19.13 -11.36 19.36
C TYR A 48 20.02 -10.65 20.37
N LYS A 49 19.89 -10.99 21.65
CA LYS A 49 20.73 -10.43 22.72
C LYS A 49 21.46 -11.57 23.43
N TYR A 50 22.72 -11.35 23.77
CA TYR A 50 23.50 -12.30 24.56
C TYR A 50 23.30 -11.98 26.05
N GLY A 51 22.84 -12.98 26.81
CA GLY A 51 22.70 -12.88 28.26
C GLY A 51 24.05 -12.96 28.99
N VAL A 52 24.05 -12.69 30.30
CA VAL A 52 25.26 -12.78 31.16
C VAL A 52 25.91 -14.16 31.18
N SER A 53 25.15 -15.21 30.83
CA SER A 53 25.59 -16.60 30.75
C SER A 53 26.10 -17.01 29.36
N GLY A 54 26.13 -16.10 28.39
CA GLY A 54 26.56 -16.37 27.01
C GLY A 54 25.49 -17.01 26.11
N ASP A 55 24.27 -17.24 26.62
CA ASP A 55 23.16 -17.79 25.82
C ASP A 55 22.45 -16.71 24.98
N VAL A 56 21.91 -17.10 23.83
CA VAL A 56 21.22 -16.20 22.89
C VAL A 56 19.73 -16.12 23.26
N GLU A 57 19.33 -15.01 23.86
CA GLU A 57 17.93 -14.72 24.15
C GLU A 57 17.28 -13.98 22.97
N LYS A 58 16.16 -14.52 22.48
CA LYS A 58 15.37 -13.94 21.38
C LYS A 58 14.27 -13.08 21.97
N HIS A 59 14.25 -11.79 21.63
CA HIS A 59 13.19 -10.87 21.99
C HIS A 59 12.39 -10.47 20.75
N ASP A 60 11.10 -10.74 20.80
CA ASP A 60 10.15 -10.34 19.77
C ASP A 60 9.60 -8.94 20.08
N ALA A 61 9.71 -8.02 19.13
CA ALA A 61 9.16 -6.67 19.23
C ALA A 61 8.39 -6.30 17.96
N VAL A 62 7.49 -5.33 18.09
CA VAL A 62 6.75 -4.77 16.95
C VAL A 62 7.49 -3.54 16.43
N CYS A 63 7.81 -3.54 15.13
CA CYS A 63 8.44 -2.42 14.43
C CYS A 63 7.44 -1.72 13.51
N ILE A 64 7.51 -0.38 13.46
CA ILE A 64 6.68 0.45 12.59
C ILE A 64 7.53 0.94 11.40
N LEU A 65 6.95 0.90 10.19
CA LEU A 65 7.56 1.43 8.97
C LEU A 65 6.89 2.76 8.57
N PRO A 66 7.40 3.93 9.03
CA PRO A 66 6.76 5.22 8.77
C PRO A 66 6.73 5.58 7.27
N LEU A 67 7.71 5.10 6.50
CA LEU A 67 7.75 5.32 5.05
C LEU A 67 6.55 4.68 4.32
N ASN A 68 6.11 3.49 4.79
CA ASN A 68 4.99 2.79 4.18
C ASN A 68 3.66 3.49 4.45
N VAL A 69 3.51 4.17 5.59
CA VAL A 69 2.34 5.03 5.86
C VAL A 69 2.25 6.19 4.87
N VAL A 70 3.37 6.82 4.55
CA VAL A 70 3.40 7.93 3.58
C VAL A 70 3.08 7.42 2.18
N ASN A 71 3.71 6.32 1.78
CA ASN A 71 3.45 5.67 0.49
C ASN A 71 1.97 5.33 0.34
N GLU A 72 1.35 4.77 1.38
CA GLU A 72 -0.08 4.45 1.40
C GLU A 72 -0.94 5.64 0.96
N LYS A 73 -0.69 6.84 1.50
CA LYS A 73 -1.50 8.02 1.17
C LYS A 73 -1.20 8.59 -0.22
N ILE A 74 0.07 8.58 -0.64
CA ILE A 74 0.47 9.10 -1.95
C ILE A 74 -0.09 8.24 -3.09
N TYR A 75 -0.05 6.92 -2.96
CA TYR A 75 -0.53 6.04 -4.04
C TYR A 75 -2.06 6.08 -4.21
N VAL A 76 -2.81 6.28 -3.13
CA VAL A 76 -4.25 6.59 -3.20
C VAL A 76 -4.48 7.86 -4.01
N PHE A 77 -3.78 8.95 -3.68
CA PHE A 77 -3.91 10.23 -4.39
C PHE A 77 -3.55 10.13 -5.87
N LEU A 78 -2.41 9.48 -6.19
CA LEU A 78 -1.94 9.32 -7.56
C LEU A 78 -2.91 8.52 -8.44
N TRP A 79 -3.60 7.53 -7.88
CA TRP A 79 -4.57 6.74 -8.64
C TRP A 79 -5.74 7.61 -9.14
N PHE A 80 -6.35 8.43 -8.26
CA PHE A 80 -7.40 9.37 -8.65
C PHE A 80 -6.89 10.43 -9.63
N TRP A 81 -5.66 10.90 -9.43
CA TRP A 81 -5.02 11.86 -10.33
C TRP A 81 -4.86 11.30 -11.75
N PHE A 82 -4.37 10.07 -11.89
CA PHE A 82 -4.24 9.45 -13.21
C PHE A 82 -5.59 9.16 -13.87
N LEU A 83 -6.62 8.83 -13.11
CA LEU A 83 -7.98 8.68 -13.64
C LEU A 83 -8.49 10.00 -14.23
N PHE A 84 -8.32 11.10 -13.49
CA PHE A 84 -8.69 12.45 -13.95
C PHE A 84 -7.95 12.86 -15.23
N LEU A 85 -6.62 12.69 -15.25
CA LEU A 85 -5.81 12.97 -16.44
C LEU A 85 -6.21 12.08 -17.64
N GLY A 86 -6.57 10.82 -17.39
CA GLY A 86 -7.09 9.91 -18.40
C GLY A 86 -8.38 10.41 -19.03
N ILE A 87 -9.33 10.88 -18.22
CA ILE A 87 -10.60 11.45 -18.69
C ILE A 87 -10.36 12.72 -19.51
N LEU A 88 -9.53 13.65 -19.03
CA LEU A 88 -9.19 14.87 -19.77
C LEU A 88 -8.52 14.59 -21.11
N SER A 89 -7.61 13.60 -21.13
CA SER A 89 -6.93 13.18 -22.36
C SER A 89 -7.93 12.56 -23.34
N LEU A 90 -8.84 11.70 -22.86
CA LEU A 90 -9.89 11.10 -23.68
C LEU A 90 -10.84 12.16 -24.25
N MET A 91 -11.28 13.13 -23.43
CA MET A 91 -12.13 14.22 -23.89
C MET A 91 -11.44 15.09 -24.94
N THR A 92 -10.15 15.36 -24.77
CA THR A 92 -9.36 16.12 -25.75
C THR A 92 -9.22 15.36 -27.08
N VAL A 93 -9.05 14.04 -27.03
CA VAL A 93 -8.98 13.18 -28.21
C VAL A 93 -10.35 13.05 -28.90
N LEU A 94 -11.45 13.00 -28.16
CA LEU A 94 -12.81 12.94 -28.72
C LEU A 94 -13.30 14.29 -29.26
N TYR A 95 -12.85 15.40 -28.69
CA TYR A 95 -13.14 16.75 -29.18
C TYR A 95 -12.39 17.08 -30.48
N ARG A 96 -11.29 16.36 -30.74
CA ARG A 96 -10.48 16.51 -31.96
C ARG A 96 -10.94 15.57 -33.06
#